data_AF-A0A959WLG4-F1
#
_entry.id   AF-A0A959WLG4-F1
#
_cell.length_a   1.000
_cell.length_b   1.000
_cell.length_c   1.000
_cell.angle_alpha   90.00
_cell.angle_beta   90.00
_cell.angle_gamma   90.00
#
_symmetry.space_group_name_H-M   'P 1'
#
loop_
_entity.id
_entity.type
_entity.pdbx_description
1 polymer ?
#
loop_
_entity_poly.entity_id
_entity_poly.type
_entity_poly.pdbx_seq_one_letter_code
_entity_poly.pdbx_strand_id
1 'polypeptide(L)'
;MARPDDRTVLLNGYRDGVELGVVGAGRMGLAAAPVFAAAGFEVALSSRRGPERLAAVVSDLGSHIRAVPVAEAMAAPIVMLAVPWPEVEDLLATNATTTGAVLMDATNAWSGWSPTLTASGSSEAVAEWTNADVVKVFSTVHARRLAAPDGLAVPFAADVPNAGDRVADLLSRIGFAPVYAGSLADVADTMAPGGLLFGRTTSDSVLRTFVSGSI
;
A
#
# COMPACT_ATOMS: atom_id res chain seq x y z
N MET A 1 33.07 4.52 -5.76
CA MET A 1 32.10 3.43 -6.01
C MET A 1 30.72 4.07 -5.93
N ALA A 2 30.01 4.22 -7.04
CA ALA A 2 28.65 4.75 -7.01
C ALA A 2 27.77 3.78 -6.22
N ARG A 3 26.88 4.29 -5.34
CA ARG A 3 25.85 3.46 -4.73
C ARG A 3 25.03 2.83 -5.85
N PRO A 4 24.58 1.56 -5.74
CA PRO A 4 23.55 1.04 -6.63
C PRO A 4 22.42 2.06 -6.72
N ASP A 5 21.75 2.19 -7.87
CA ASP A 5 20.56 3.02 -7.87
C ASP A 5 19.59 2.45 -6.82
N ASP A 6 19.06 3.32 -5.94
CA ASP A 6 18.21 2.91 -4.82
C ASP A 6 16.89 2.25 -5.29
N ARG A 7 16.53 2.39 -6.58
CA ARG A 7 15.40 1.71 -7.22
C ARG A 7 15.70 0.23 -7.52
N THR A 8 16.94 -0.13 -7.86
CA THR A 8 17.34 -1.54 -8.06
C THR A 8 17.17 -2.35 -6.77
N VAL A 9 17.39 -1.71 -5.60
CA VAL A 9 17.19 -2.33 -4.27
C VAL A 9 15.71 -2.62 -4.01
N LEU A 10 14.82 -1.68 -4.30
CA LEU A 10 13.37 -1.86 -4.11
C LEU A 10 12.75 -2.91 -5.03
N LEU A 11 13.29 -3.05 -6.24
CA LEU A 11 12.75 -3.92 -7.27
C LEU A 11 13.40 -5.30 -7.30
N ASN A 12 14.44 -5.55 -6.50
CA ASN A 12 15.14 -6.84 -6.42
C ASN A 12 15.43 -7.49 -7.80
N GLY A 13 15.82 -6.69 -8.79
CA GLY A 13 16.12 -7.17 -10.14
C GLY A 13 14.92 -7.28 -11.12
N TYR A 14 13.72 -6.84 -10.75
CA TYR A 14 12.63 -6.63 -11.71
C TYR A 14 13.02 -5.51 -12.68
N ARG A 15 13.09 -5.81 -13.99
CA ARG A 15 13.66 -4.91 -15.01
C ARG A 15 12.71 -4.45 -16.12
N ASP A 16 11.44 -4.86 -16.11
CA ASP A 16 10.53 -4.55 -17.23
C ASP A 16 9.25 -3.81 -16.82
N GLY A 17 9.01 -2.65 -17.44
CA GLY A 17 7.70 -2.06 -17.77
C GLY A 17 6.78 -1.55 -16.66
N VAL A 18 6.51 -2.34 -15.62
CA VAL A 18 5.64 -2.00 -14.48
C VAL A 18 6.37 -2.32 -13.19
N GLU A 19 6.50 -1.31 -12.34
CA GLU A 19 7.25 -1.42 -11.08
C GLU A 19 6.33 -1.38 -9.87
N LEU A 20 5.19 -0.67 -10.00
CA LEU A 20 4.23 -0.52 -8.93
C LEU A 20 2.80 -0.64 -9.45
N GLY A 21 2.07 -1.65 -8.97
CA GLY A 21 0.64 -1.81 -9.22
C GLY A 21 -0.19 -1.04 -8.20
N VAL A 22 -1.15 -0.22 -8.64
CA VAL A 22 -2.17 0.39 -7.78
C VAL A 22 -3.51 -0.22 -8.13
N VAL A 23 -4.01 -1.08 -7.25
CA VAL A 23 -5.26 -1.81 -7.45
C VAL A 23 -6.38 -1.12 -6.71
N GLY A 24 -7.21 -0.40 -7.46
CA GLY A 24 -8.31 0.40 -6.95
C GLY A 24 -8.17 1.88 -7.27
N ALA A 25 -8.82 2.33 -8.34
CA ALA A 25 -8.86 3.75 -8.74
C ALA A 25 -9.92 4.59 -7.99
N GLY A 26 -10.08 4.33 -6.68
CA GLY A 26 -10.86 5.18 -5.78
C GLY A 26 -10.06 6.41 -5.32
N ARG A 27 -10.53 7.09 -4.27
CA ARG A 27 -9.84 8.26 -3.70
C ARG A 27 -8.38 7.96 -3.32
N MET A 28 -8.12 6.79 -2.74
CA MET A 28 -6.77 6.39 -2.33
C MET A 28 -5.86 6.13 -3.52
N GLY A 29 -6.23 5.24 -4.44
CA GLY A 29 -5.38 4.93 -5.59
C GLY A 29 -5.13 6.13 -6.52
N LEU A 30 -6.13 7.00 -6.71
CA LEU A 30 -5.95 8.22 -7.51
C LEU A 30 -5.08 9.29 -6.82
N ALA A 31 -5.00 9.27 -5.48
CA ALA A 31 -4.05 10.10 -4.75
C ALA A 31 -2.64 9.52 -4.76
N ALA A 32 -2.52 8.18 -4.71
CA ALA A 32 -1.24 7.49 -4.60
C ALA A 32 -0.49 7.40 -5.94
N ALA A 33 -1.19 7.10 -7.03
CA ALA A 33 -0.55 6.86 -8.32
C ALA A 33 0.35 8.02 -8.80
N PRO A 34 -0.08 9.30 -8.72
CA PRO A 34 0.78 10.45 -9.08
C PRO A 34 1.97 10.61 -8.14
N VAL A 35 1.82 10.27 -6.86
CA VAL A 35 2.89 10.37 -5.86
C VAL A 35 3.98 9.33 -6.14
N PHE A 36 3.61 8.09 -6.47
CA PHE A 36 4.56 7.08 -6.90
C PHE A 36 5.23 7.45 -8.23
N ALA A 37 4.45 7.92 -9.21
CA ALA A 37 4.99 8.37 -10.50
C ALA A 37 5.99 9.53 -10.35
N ALA A 38 5.71 10.51 -9.50
CA ALA A 38 6.61 11.62 -9.20
C ALA A 38 7.92 11.16 -8.51
N ALA A 39 7.89 10.03 -7.81
CA ALA A 39 9.08 9.39 -7.25
C ALA A 39 9.84 8.50 -8.25
N GLY A 40 9.41 8.48 -9.52
CA GLY A 40 10.09 7.85 -10.64
C GLY A 40 9.70 6.39 -10.92
N PHE A 41 8.59 5.91 -10.35
CA PHE A 41 8.08 4.56 -10.62
C PHE A 41 7.20 4.52 -11.87
N GLU A 42 7.29 3.43 -12.63
CA GLU A 42 6.29 3.08 -13.65
C GLU A 42 5.06 2.44 -12.98
N VAL A 43 3.94 3.14 -12.99
CA VAL A 43 2.74 2.81 -12.23
C VAL A 43 1.66 2.19 -13.12
N ALA A 44 1.23 0.99 -12.75
CA ALA A 44 0.06 0.31 -13.31
C ALA A 44 -1.17 0.59 -12.46
N LEU A 45 -2.05 1.49 -12.90
CA LEU A 45 -3.31 1.79 -12.22
C LEU A 45 -4.43 0.89 -12.76
N SER A 46 -5.13 0.18 -11.87
CA SER A 46 -6.27 -0.65 -12.25
C SER A 46 -7.55 -0.34 -11.48
N SER A 47 -8.68 -0.72 -12.07
CA SER A 47 -9.97 -0.76 -11.41
C SER A 47 -10.79 -1.93 -11.95
N ARG A 48 -11.78 -2.41 -11.19
CA ARG A 48 -12.68 -3.48 -11.66
C ARG A 48 -13.53 -3.10 -12.87
N ARG A 49 -13.59 -1.81 -13.22
CA ARG A 49 -14.32 -1.32 -14.40
C ARG A 49 -13.48 -1.38 -15.68
N GLY A 50 -12.24 -1.88 -15.58
CA GLY A 50 -11.32 -2.04 -16.70
C GLY A 50 -10.53 -0.77 -17.04
N PRO A 51 -9.47 -0.92 -17.86
CA PRO A 51 -8.56 0.18 -18.22
C PRO A 51 -9.24 1.27 -19.07
N GLU A 52 -10.22 0.91 -19.90
CA GLU A 52 -10.96 1.83 -20.76
C GLU A 52 -11.61 2.98 -19.98
N ARG A 53 -12.08 2.70 -18.76
CA ARG A 53 -12.71 3.68 -17.86
C ARG A 53 -11.70 4.61 -17.18
N LEU A 54 -10.43 4.23 -17.18
CA LEU A 54 -9.34 4.99 -16.58
C LEU A 54 -8.53 5.76 -17.62
N ALA A 55 -8.69 5.49 -18.91
CA ALA A 55 -7.90 6.12 -19.98
C ALA A 55 -7.90 7.65 -19.90
N ALA A 56 -9.08 8.27 -19.72
CA ALA A 56 -9.19 9.72 -19.57
C ALA A 56 -8.50 10.23 -18.30
N VAL A 57 -8.66 9.51 -17.18
CA VAL A 57 -8.03 9.87 -15.90
C VAL A 57 -6.52 9.79 -16.00
N VAL A 58 -5.98 8.69 -16.54
CA VAL A 58 -4.53 8.48 -16.67
C VAL A 58 -3.89 9.48 -17.63
N SER A 59 -4.59 9.87 -18.71
CA SER A 59 -4.11 10.92 -19.62
C SER A 59 -3.80 12.23 -18.90
N ASP A 60 -4.53 12.55 -17.83
CA ASP A 60 -4.33 13.77 -17.04
C ASP A 60 -3.24 13.61 -15.96
N LEU A 61 -2.91 12.37 -15.56
CA LEU A 61 -1.98 12.10 -14.46
C LEU A 61 -0.50 11.97 -14.89
N GLY A 62 -0.23 11.81 -16.19
CA GLY A 62 1.13 11.83 -16.75
C GLY A 62 1.62 10.50 -17.32
N SER A 63 2.78 10.53 -17.98
CA SER A 63 3.29 9.44 -18.83
C SER A 63 3.78 8.18 -18.10
N HIS A 64 4.07 8.29 -16.79
CA HIS A 64 4.55 7.17 -15.97
C HIS A 64 3.40 6.36 -15.35
N ILE A 65 2.15 6.69 -15.67
CA ILE A 65 0.98 5.96 -15.19
C ILE A 65 0.29 5.33 -16.40
N ARG A 66 -0.05 4.05 -16.29
CA ARG A 66 -0.78 3.31 -17.32
C ARG A 66 -2.02 2.68 -16.72
N ALA A 67 -3.15 2.84 -17.40
CA ALA A 67 -4.37 2.10 -17.07
C ALA A 67 -4.22 0.66 -17.56
N VAL A 68 -4.32 -0.31 -16.66
CA VAL A 68 -4.14 -1.74 -17.00
C VAL A 68 -5.25 -2.62 -16.40
N PRO A 69 -5.41 -3.87 -16.89
CA PRO A 69 -6.23 -4.87 -16.21
C PRO A 69 -5.73 -5.16 -14.78
N VAL A 70 -6.63 -5.61 -13.89
CA VAL A 70 -6.29 -5.91 -12.48
C VAL A 70 -5.15 -6.93 -12.39
N ALA A 71 -5.19 -7.99 -13.19
CA ALA A 71 -4.15 -9.03 -13.21
C ALA A 71 -2.75 -8.48 -13.52
N GLU A 72 -2.64 -7.50 -14.42
CA GLU A 72 -1.35 -6.88 -14.78
C GLU A 72 -0.81 -6.03 -13.62
N ALA A 73 -1.68 -5.24 -12.97
CA ALA A 73 -1.28 -4.48 -11.78
C ALA A 73 -0.88 -5.39 -10.61
N MET A 74 -1.57 -6.53 -10.41
CA MET A 74 -1.28 -7.50 -9.36
C MET A 74 0.03 -8.27 -9.55
N ALA A 75 0.53 -8.36 -10.78
CA ALA A 75 1.79 -9.03 -11.11
C ALA A 75 3.04 -8.20 -10.79
N ALA A 76 2.88 -6.90 -10.47
CA ALA A 76 3.98 -5.99 -10.16
C ALA A 76 4.79 -6.43 -8.92
N PRO A 77 6.08 -6.09 -8.84
CA PRO A 77 6.92 -6.44 -7.68
C PRO A 77 6.52 -5.72 -6.39
N ILE A 78 5.81 -4.59 -6.51
CA ILE A 78 5.20 -3.85 -5.41
C ILE A 78 3.76 -3.55 -5.82
N VAL A 79 2.80 -3.87 -4.98
CA VAL A 79 1.37 -3.65 -5.23
C VAL A 79 0.76 -2.90 -4.07
N MET A 80 0.00 -1.83 -4.33
CA MET A 80 -0.88 -1.19 -3.38
C MET A 80 -2.31 -1.70 -3.57
N LEU A 81 -2.85 -2.36 -2.56
CA LEU A 81 -4.24 -2.81 -2.52
C LEU A 81 -5.12 -1.72 -1.90
N ALA A 82 -5.93 -1.06 -2.73
CA ALA A 82 -6.74 0.11 -2.35
C ALA A 82 -8.22 -0.06 -2.73
N VAL A 83 -8.78 -1.23 -2.42
CA VAL A 83 -10.18 -1.58 -2.72
C VAL A 83 -11.04 -1.68 -1.44
N PRO A 84 -12.37 -1.55 -1.56
CA PRO A 84 -13.28 -1.87 -0.46
C PRO A 84 -13.09 -3.30 0.09
N TRP A 85 -13.14 -3.45 1.41
CA TRP A 85 -12.88 -4.72 2.12
C TRP A 85 -13.73 -5.91 1.63
N PRO A 86 -15.05 -5.78 1.38
CA PRO A 86 -15.88 -6.92 0.96
C PRO A 86 -15.44 -7.59 -0.34
N GLU A 87 -14.54 -6.98 -1.09
CA GLU A 87 -14.13 -7.42 -2.41
C GLU A 87 -12.66 -7.87 -2.44
N VAL A 88 -11.98 -7.89 -1.29
CA VAL A 88 -10.56 -8.20 -1.18
C VAL A 88 -10.31 -9.69 -1.44
N GLU A 89 -11.03 -10.56 -0.74
CA GLU A 89 -10.88 -12.02 -0.85
C GLU A 89 -11.11 -12.50 -2.28
N ASP A 90 -12.24 -12.14 -2.89
CA ASP A 90 -12.56 -12.47 -4.29
C ASP A 90 -11.51 -11.94 -5.28
N LEU A 91 -10.99 -10.73 -5.04
CA LEU A 91 -9.97 -10.13 -5.90
C LEU A 91 -8.66 -10.92 -5.83
N LEU A 92 -8.21 -11.29 -4.63
CA LEU A 92 -6.98 -12.07 -4.43
C LEU A 92 -7.14 -13.52 -4.89
N ALA A 93 -8.31 -14.13 -4.72
CA ALA A 93 -8.61 -15.47 -5.22
C ALA A 93 -8.57 -15.57 -6.75
N THR A 94 -8.88 -14.47 -7.46
CA THR A 94 -8.92 -14.44 -8.93
C THR A 94 -7.71 -13.78 -9.59
N ASN A 95 -6.86 -13.08 -8.82
CA ASN A 95 -5.67 -12.39 -9.30
C ASN A 95 -4.50 -12.66 -8.35
N ALA A 96 -3.68 -13.64 -8.72
CA ALA A 96 -2.51 -14.00 -7.93
C ALA A 96 -1.48 -12.86 -7.92
N THR A 97 -0.89 -12.61 -6.75
CA THR A 97 0.35 -11.84 -6.64
C THR A 97 1.55 -12.71 -7.01
N THR A 98 2.64 -12.05 -7.39
CA THR A 98 3.90 -12.75 -7.64
C THR A 98 4.60 -13.09 -6.32
N THR A 99 5.08 -14.33 -6.16
CA THR A 99 5.90 -14.71 -5.00
C THR A 99 7.13 -13.80 -4.86
N GLY A 100 7.38 -13.27 -3.66
CA GLY A 100 8.46 -12.31 -3.38
C GLY A 100 8.14 -10.86 -3.77
N ALA A 101 6.95 -10.60 -4.32
CA ALA A 101 6.39 -9.25 -4.39
C ALA A 101 5.96 -8.77 -3.01
N VAL A 102 5.86 -7.45 -2.85
CA VAL A 102 5.31 -6.81 -1.65
C VAL A 102 3.90 -6.33 -1.94
N LEU A 103 2.94 -6.68 -1.06
CA LEU A 103 1.57 -6.18 -1.10
C LEU A 103 1.36 -5.16 0.04
N MET A 104 1.36 -3.88 -0.30
CA MET A 104 0.95 -2.78 0.58
C MET A 104 -0.58 -2.80 0.75
N ASP A 105 -1.05 -3.32 1.88
CA ASP A 105 -2.46 -3.36 2.24
C ASP A 105 -2.92 -2.02 2.84
N ALA A 106 -3.68 -1.25 2.05
CA ALA A 106 -4.30 0.01 2.44
C ALA A 106 -5.80 -0.14 2.75
N THR A 107 -6.30 -1.37 2.88
CA THR A 107 -7.72 -1.66 3.10
C THR A 107 -8.11 -1.50 4.56
N ASN A 108 -9.42 -1.37 4.78
CA ASN A 108 -10.02 -1.23 6.10
C ASN A 108 -11.31 -2.04 6.19
N ALA A 109 -11.37 -2.98 7.13
CA ALA A 109 -12.57 -3.73 7.47
C ALA A 109 -13.46 -2.91 8.42
N TRP A 110 -14.38 -2.12 7.86
CA TRP A 110 -15.32 -1.32 8.65
C TRP A 110 -16.39 -2.19 9.32
N SER A 111 -16.83 -1.80 10.50
CA SER A 111 -17.96 -2.45 11.17
C SER A 111 -19.18 -2.50 10.24
N GLY A 112 -19.71 -3.71 9.98
CA GLY A 112 -20.84 -3.96 9.07
C GLY A 112 -20.44 -4.41 7.66
N TRP A 113 -19.15 -4.48 7.34
CA TRP A 113 -18.63 -5.01 6.07
C TRP A 113 -18.11 -6.45 6.24
N SER A 114 -19.00 -7.46 6.11
CA SER A 114 -18.74 -8.92 6.11
C SER A 114 -17.93 -9.49 7.29
N PRO A 115 -18.28 -10.66 7.85
CA PRO A 115 -17.61 -11.21 9.02
C PRO A 115 -16.27 -11.92 8.71
N THR A 116 -15.69 -11.80 7.51
CA THR A 116 -14.38 -12.42 7.19
C THR A 116 -13.19 -11.74 7.90
N LEU A 117 -13.41 -11.23 9.10
CA LEU A 117 -12.34 -11.03 10.06
C LEU A 117 -12.06 -12.40 10.66
N THR A 118 -10.92 -12.98 10.30
CA THR A 118 -10.31 -14.03 11.11
C THR A 118 -10.11 -13.50 12.54
N ALA A 119 -9.90 -14.38 13.52
CA ALA A 119 -9.58 -13.93 14.89
C ALA A 119 -8.30 -13.06 14.93
N SER A 120 -7.46 -13.22 13.90
CA SER A 120 -6.31 -12.44 13.47
C SER A 120 -6.77 -11.27 12.56
N GLY A 121 -6.26 -10.05 12.72
CA GLY A 121 -6.79 -8.82 12.11
C GLY A 121 -6.89 -8.82 10.57
N SER A 122 -7.51 -7.77 9.99
CA SER A 122 -7.84 -7.73 8.54
C SER A 122 -6.65 -7.97 7.61
N SER A 123 -5.46 -7.49 7.96
CA SER A 123 -4.27 -7.65 7.13
C SER A 123 -3.60 -9.02 7.29
N GLU A 124 -3.85 -9.73 8.40
CA GLU A 124 -3.45 -11.15 8.55
C GLU A 124 -4.29 -12.03 7.62
N ALA A 125 -5.60 -11.78 7.53
CA ALA A 125 -6.45 -12.46 6.54
C ALA A 125 -5.97 -12.23 5.09
N VAL A 126 -5.56 -10.99 4.76
CA VAL A 126 -4.95 -10.67 3.46
C VAL A 126 -3.68 -11.48 3.21
N ALA A 127 -2.85 -11.68 4.24
CA ALA A 127 -1.64 -12.50 4.15
C ALA A 127 -1.94 -13.98 3.90
N GLU A 128 -3.07 -14.50 4.39
CA GLU A 128 -3.53 -15.87 4.09
C GLU A 128 -4.04 -16.04 2.65
N TRP A 129 -4.50 -14.96 2.01
CA TRP A 129 -5.09 -14.98 0.67
C TRP A 129 -4.12 -14.69 -0.48
N THR A 130 -2.85 -14.41 -0.18
CA THR A 130 -1.88 -13.93 -1.16
C THR A 130 -0.53 -14.65 -1.07
N ASN A 131 0.24 -14.65 -2.16
CA ASN A 131 1.60 -15.19 -2.19
C ASN A 131 2.68 -14.12 -1.95
N ALA A 132 2.27 -12.87 -1.76
CA ALA A 132 3.15 -11.73 -1.55
C ALA A 132 3.41 -11.49 -0.06
N ASP A 133 4.52 -10.82 0.24
CA ASP A 133 4.79 -10.36 1.59
C ASP A 133 3.90 -9.14 1.89
N VAL A 134 3.00 -9.26 2.87
CA VAL A 134 2.04 -8.20 3.20
C VAL A 134 2.65 -7.17 4.13
N VAL A 135 2.43 -5.89 3.80
CA VAL A 135 2.74 -4.75 4.65
C VAL A 135 1.48 -3.90 4.82
N LYS A 136 0.98 -3.76 6.05
CA LYS A 136 -0.13 -2.86 6.34
C LYS A 136 0.36 -1.42 6.34
N VAL A 137 -0.15 -0.57 5.45
CA VAL A 137 0.28 0.82 5.31
C VAL A 137 -0.80 1.66 4.64
N PHE A 138 -0.80 2.97 4.87
CA PHE A 138 -1.80 3.92 4.34
C PHE A 138 -3.26 3.72 4.81
N SER A 139 -3.59 2.60 5.47
CA SER A 139 -4.94 2.34 5.99
C SER A 139 -5.41 3.41 6.99
N THR A 140 -4.47 4.12 7.62
CA THR A 140 -4.73 5.20 8.58
C THR A 140 -4.62 6.61 7.98
N VAL A 141 -4.26 6.74 6.70
CA VAL A 141 -3.96 8.03 6.04
C VAL A 141 -5.13 8.46 5.17
N HIS A 142 -5.57 9.71 5.32
CA HIS A 142 -6.59 10.27 4.44
C HIS A 142 -6.00 10.55 3.04
N ALA A 143 -6.73 10.24 1.96
CA ALA A 143 -6.25 10.40 0.57
C ALA A 143 -5.64 11.79 0.27
N ARG A 144 -6.19 12.87 0.83
CA ARG A 144 -5.63 14.23 0.67
C ARG A 144 -4.22 14.39 1.25
N ARG A 145 -3.90 13.67 2.31
CA ARG A 145 -2.56 13.64 2.93
C ARG A 145 -1.64 12.72 2.15
N LEU A 146 -2.16 11.63 1.58
CA LEU A 146 -1.39 10.78 0.67
C LEU A 146 -0.92 11.56 -0.56
N ALA A 147 -1.76 12.42 -1.13
CA ALA A 147 -1.37 13.28 -2.25
C ALA A 147 -0.35 14.38 -1.91
N ALA A 148 -0.10 14.64 -0.62
CA ALA A 148 0.78 15.70 -0.15
C ALA A 148 1.43 15.28 1.19
N PRO A 149 2.39 14.34 1.15
CA PRO A 149 2.90 13.71 2.35
C PRO A 149 3.75 14.62 3.23
N ASP A 150 4.51 15.58 2.67
CA ASP A 150 5.16 16.70 3.40
C ASP A 150 5.84 16.32 4.74
N GLY A 151 6.55 15.19 4.77
CA GLY A 151 7.25 14.68 5.94
C GLY A 151 6.35 14.10 7.04
N LEU A 152 5.05 13.93 6.78
CA LEU A 152 4.10 13.33 7.72
C LEU A 152 4.52 11.92 8.09
N ALA A 153 4.28 11.56 9.34
CA ALA A 153 4.54 10.21 9.80
C ALA A 153 3.42 9.26 9.38
N VAL A 154 3.79 8.06 8.95
CA VAL A 154 2.85 7.00 8.59
C VAL A 154 3.23 5.70 9.30
N PRO A 155 2.31 5.09 10.06
CA PRO A 155 2.57 3.80 10.68
C PRO A 155 2.52 2.72 9.61
N PHE A 156 3.40 1.73 9.73
CA PHE A 156 3.33 0.50 8.94
C PHE A 156 3.63 -0.71 9.80
N ALA A 157 3.10 -1.87 9.40
CA ALA A 157 3.32 -3.14 10.06
C ALA A 157 3.63 -4.24 9.04
N ALA A 158 4.49 -5.17 9.43
CA ALA A 158 4.95 -6.25 8.57
C ALA A 158 5.51 -7.40 9.41
N ASP A 159 5.27 -8.63 8.96
CA ASP A 159 5.83 -9.85 9.58
C ASP A 159 7.13 -10.27 8.91
N VAL A 160 7.32 -9.92 7.64
CA VAL A 160 8.54 -10.17 6.86
C VAL A 160 9.41 -8.91 6.88
N PRO A 161 10.56 -8.89 7.58
CA PRO A 161 11.36 -7.67 7.76
C PRO A 161 11.81 -7.03 6.44
N ASN A 162 12.25 -7.84 5.46
CA ASN A 162 12.68 -7.33 4.16
C ASN A 162 11.55 -6.58 3.41
N ALA A 163 10.31 -7.07 3.49
CA ALA A 163 9.16 -6.37 2.92
C ALA A 163 8.89 -5.05 3.64
N GLY A 164 8.99 -5.04 4.97
CA GLY A 164 8.88 -3.82 5.79
C GLY A 164 9.92 -2.77 5.43
N ASP A 165 11.19 -3.15 5.29
CA ASP A 165 12.29 -2.26 4.93
C ASP A 165 12.08 -1.66 3.52
N ARG A 166 11.68 -2.47 2.54
CA ARG A 166 11.36 -2.00 1.17
C ARG A 166 10.24 -0.97 1.18
N VAL A 167 9.20 -1.17 2.00
CA VAL A 167 8.10 -0.19 2.13
C VAL A 167 8.56 1.06 2.86
N ALA A 168 9.37 0.95 3.92
CA ALA A 168 9.91 2.11 4.63
C ALA A 168 10.78 3.00 3.72
N ASP A 169 11.64 2.39 2.90
CA ASP A 169 12.44 3.10 1.90
C ASP A 169 11.56 3.78 0.84
N LEU A 170 10.53 3.08 0.34
CA LEU A 170 9.56 3.65 -0.59
C LEU A 170 8.83 4.84 0.02
N LEU A 171 8.34 4.71 1.25
CA LEU A 171 7.65 5.76 2.00
C LEU A 171 8.52 7.01 2.16
N SER A 172 9.79 6.82 2.50
CA SER A 172 10.76 7.91 2.62
C SER A 172 10.97 8.62 1.28
N ARG A 173 11.07 7.87 0.18
CA ARG A 173 11.23 8.44 -1.18
C ARG A 173 10.03 9.26 -1.64
N ILE A 174 8.82 8.85 -1.28
CA ILE A 174 7.62 9.61 -1.61
C ILE A 174 7.34 10.75 -0.62
N GLY A 175 8.18 10.93 0.41
CA GLY A 175 8.12 12.09 1.31
C GLY A 175 7.34 11.87 2.61
N PHE A 176 7.10 10.63 3.03
CA PHE A 176 6.62 10.31 4.39
C PHE A 176 7.80 10.01 5.33
N ALA A 177 7.54 10.08 6.64
CA ALA A 177 8.38 9.51 7.69
C ALA A 177 7.80 8.14 8.13
N PRO A 178 8.38 7.00 7.71
CA PRO A 178 7.86 5.69 8.08
C PRO A 178 8.09 5.38 9.57
N VAL A 179 7.07 4.85 10.24
CA VAL A 179 7.15 4.38 11.62
C VAL A 179 6.70 2.92 11.71
N TYR A 180 7.64 2.02 12.00
CA TYR A 180 7.31 0.61 12.22
C TYR A 180 6.49 0.47 13.50
N ALA A 181 5.32 -0.14 13.38
CA ALA A 181 4.34 -0.30 14.44
C ALA A 181 4.24 -1.74 14.98
N GLY A 182 4.99 -2.68 14.41
CA GLY A 182 5.03 -4.09 14.84
C GLY A 182 4.64 -5.07 13.74
N SER A 183 4.33 -6.30 14.16
CA SER A 183 3.74 -7.35 13.31
C SER A 183 2.31 -6.99 12.88
N LEU A 184 1.76 -7.71 11.90
CA LEU A 184 0.36 -7.55 11.50
C LEU A 184 -0.60 -7.80 12.67
N ALA A 185 -0.26 -8.77 13.52
CA ALA A 185 -1.00 -9.09 14.75
C ALA A 185 -0.94 -7.95 15.78
N ASP A 186 0.24 -7.34 15.99
CA ASP A 186 0.42 -6.23 16.95
C ASP A 186 -0.47 -5.03 16.63
N VAL A 187 -0.76 -4.81 15.35
CA VAL A 187 -1.53 -3.65 14.87
C VAL A 187 -2.98 -3.95 14.50
N ALA A 188 -3.43 -5.19 14.70
CA ALA A 188 -4.76 -5.67 14.31
C ALA A 188 -5.86 -4.71 14.76
N ASP A 189 -5.82 -4.27 16.03
CA ASP A 189 -6.77 -3.33 16.59
C ASP A 189 -6.35 -1.87 16.45
N THR A 190 -5.05 -1.58 16.57
CA THR A 190 -4.57 -0.18 16.66
C THR A 190 -4.63 0.54 15.32
N MET A 191 -4.43 -0.14 14.19
CA MET A 191 -4.54 0.43 12.84
C MET A 191 -5.88 0.16 12.15
N ALA A 192 -6.79 -0.59 12.77
CA ALA A 192 -8.15 -0.79 12.29
C ALA A 192 -9.03 0.45 12.49
N PRO A 193 -10.17 0.58 11.77
CA PRO A 193 -11.11 1.68 11.98
C PRO A 193 -11.52 1.84 13.45
N GLY A 194 -11.31 3.04 14.00
CA GLY A 194 -11.56 3.35 15.41
C GLY A 194 -10.39 3.04 16.37
N GLY A 195 -9.34 2.37 15.88
CA GLY A 195 -8.11 2.07 16.60
C GLY A 195 -7.25 3.31 16.89
N LEU A 196 -6.31 3.15 17.82
CA LEU A 196 -5.47 4.25 18.31
C LEU A 196 -4.71 4.98 17.19
N LEU A 197 -4.18 4.29 16.19
CA LEU A 197 -3.38 4.86 15.10
C LEU A 197 -4.24 5.29 13.90
N PHE A 198 -5.54 4.96 13.89
CA PHE A 198 -6.42 5.21 12.77
C PHE A 198 -6.69 6.71 12.55
N GLY A 199 -6.59 7.17 11.31
CA GLY A 199 -6.80 8.58 10.94
C GLY A 199 -5.74 9.54 11.47
N ARG A 200 -4.69 9.06 12.16
CA ARG A 200 -3.64 9.91 12.71
C ARG A 200 -2.60 10.22 11.64
N THR A 201 -2.60 11.47 11.23
CA THR A 201 -1.54 12.05 10.38
C THR A 201 -0.87 13.17 11.16
N THR A 202 0.36 12.94 11.62
CA THR A 202 1.07 13.78 12.59
C THR A 202 2.59 13.75 12.32
N SER A 203 3.38 14.47 13.10
CA SER A 203 4.85 14.41 13.05
C SER A 203 5.41 13.08 13.57
N ASP A 204 6.60 12.70 13.13
CA ASP A 204 7.29 11.45 13.52
C ASP A 204 7.38 11.26 15.04
N SER A 205 7.82 12.29 15.77
CA SER A 205 7.95 12.23 17.24
C SER A 205 6.64 11.88 17.94
N VAL A 206 5.52 12.45 17.47
CA VAL A 206 4.18 12.24 18.03
C VAL A 206 3.63 10.88 17.64
N LEU A 207 3.91 10.39 16.42
CA LEU A 207 3.44 9.06 16.05
C LEU A 207 4.16 7.97 16.87
N ARG A 208 5.47 8.14 17.14
CA ARG A 208 6.25 7.22 17.96
C ARG A 208 5.77 7.11 19.41
N THR A 209 5.20 8.17 19.99
CA THR A 209 4.61 8.07 21.35
C THR A 209 3.36 7.20 21.37
N PHE A 210 2.56 7.21 20.30
CA PHE A 210 1.40 6.31 20.18
C PHE A 210 1.83 4.85 19.99
N VAL A 211 2.84 4.61 19.16
CA VAL A 211 3.34 3.25 18.88
C VAL A 211 3.99 2.63 20.12
N SER A 212 4.77 3.40 20.89
CA SER A 212 5.45 2.92 22.09
C SER A 212 4.55 2.81 23.34
N GLY A 213 3.26 3.16 23.23
CA GLY A 213 2.33 3.17 24.36
C GLY A 213 2.70 4.15 25.49
N SER A 214 3.59 5.12 25.23
CA SER A 214 4.17 6.03 26.22
C SER A 214 3.36 7.33 26.40
N ILE A 215 2.02 7.22 26.48
CA ILE A 215 1.12 8.37 26.63
C ILE A 215 0.91 8.71 28.10
#